data_AF-A0A645E873-F1
#
_entry.id   AF-A0A645E873-F1
#
_cell.length_a   1.000
_cell.length_b   1.000
_cell.length_c   1.000
_cell.angle_alpha   90.00
_cell.angle_beta   90.00
_cell.angle_gamma   90.00
#
_symmetry.space_group_name_H-M   'P 1'
#
loop_
_entity.id
_entity.type
_entity.pdbx_description
1 polymer ?
#
loop_
_entity_poly.entity_id
_entity_poly.type
_entity_poly.pdbx_seq_one_letter_code
_entity_poly.pdbx_strand_id
1 'polypeptide(L)'
;MKVLVHSNNEVQVVSNRASQPNIRFQETYFKQMNQKADKETATYLKERKQEFDWLKKTMMQRGDTILKVAQVIVSRQKEFFTDVNRPIKPLTLKEVASEINVHESTVSRAVHGKYLETTFGIFELKKFFTTRIANNNTTGSEDLSTEMAKKKLQELVDLEDKAKPLSDQKLVELLKKEEVVISRRTVAKYRDLLGIPSSSKRKRYDK
;
A
#
# COMPACT_ATOMS: atom_id res chain seq x y z
N MET A 1 -3.13 -15.65 3.22
CA MET A 1 -3.83 -15.87 4.51
C MET A 1 -5.20 -16.43 4.19
N LYS A 2 -5.84 -17.17 5.10
CA LYS A 2 -7.14 -17.79 4.86
C LYS A 2 -8.21 -17.13 5.71
N VAL A 3 -9.37 -16.89 5.13
CA VAL A 3 -10.57 -16.43 5.84
C VAL A 3 -11.45 -17.63 6.10
N LEU A 4 -11.85 -17.81 7.35
CA LEU A 4 -12.80 -18.81 7.81
C LEU A 4 -14.08 -18.09 8.21
N VAL A 5 -15.22 -18.60 7.74
CA VAL A 5 -16.55 -18.12 8.11
C VAL A 5 -17.20 -19.21 8.94
N HIS A 6 -17.53 -18.89 10.19
CA HIS A 6 -18.16 -19.80 11.13
C HIS A 6 -19.69 -19.74 11.01
N SER A 7 -20.39 -20.78 11.49
CA SER A 7 -21.86 -20.90 11.37
C SER A 7 -22.64 -19.79 12.09
N ASN A 8 -22.01 -19.09 13.04
CA ASN A 8 -22.56 -17.91 13.73
C ASN A 8 -22.30 -16.59 12.97
N ASN A 9 -21.92 -16.66 11.70
CA ASN A 9 -21.46 -15.54 10.87
C ASN A 9 -20.20 -14.85 11.41
N GLU A 10 -19.42 -15.44 12.31
CA GLU A 10 -18.11 -14.86 12.67
C GLU A 10 -17.08 -15.13 11.58
N VAL A 11 -16.28 -14.10 11.29
CA VAL A 11 -15.21 -14.16 10.28
C VAL A 11 -13.86 -14.13 10.99
N GLN A 12 -13.02 -15.12 10.69
CA GLN A 12 -11.70 -15.26 11.29
C GLN A 12 -10.63 -15.30 10.21
N VAL A 13 -9.53 -14.58 10.45
CA VAL A 13 -8.35 -14.61 9.58
C VAL A 13 -7.28 -15.49 10.21
N VAL A 14 -6.83 -16.49 9.45
CA VAL A 14 -5.71 -17.36 9.83
C VAL A 14 -4.52 -17.04 8.94
N SER A 15 -3.39 -16.74 9.58
CA SER A 15 -2.13 -16.53 8.86
C SER A 15 -1.59 -17.85 8.35
N ASN A 16 -1.22 -17.89 7.07
CA ASN A 16 -0.44 -19.01 6.55
C ASN A 16 1.04 -18.72 6.79
N ARG A 17 1.56 -19.12 7.95
CA ARG A 17 2.98 -18.92 8.32
C ARG A 17 3.94 -19.77 7.48
N ALA A 18 3.45 -20.71 6.67
CA ALA A 18 4.29 -21.56 5.82
C ALA A 18 5.10 -20.77 4.77
N SER A 19 4.62 -19.58 4.38
CA SER A 19 5.34 -18.72 3.43
C SER A 19 6.37 -17.78 4.09
N GLN A 20 6.57 -17.87 5.40
CA GLN A 20 7.59 -17.07 6.08
C GLN A 20 8.96 -17.76 5.99
N PRO A 21 10.05 -17.02 5.71
CA PRO A 21 11.39 -17.58 5.74
C PRO A 21 11.70 -18.17 7.12
N ASN A 22 12.15 -19.42 7.17
CA ASN A 22 12.60 -20.03 8.41
C ASN A 22 14.07 -19.69 8.63
N ILE A 23 14.34 -18.70 9.49
CA ILE A 23 15.70 -18.29 9.84
C ILE A 23 16.13 -19.06 11.09
N ARG A 24 17.19 -19.86 10.96
CA ARG A 24 17.73 -20.68 12.03
C ARG A 24 19.13 -20.19 12.42
N PHE A 25 19.35 -19.97 13.71
CA PHE A 25 20.67 -19.67 14.24
C PHE A 25 21.47 -20.96 14.44
N GLN A 26 22.74 -20.94 14.06
CA GLN A 26 23.66 -22.06 14.29
C GLN A 26 24.21 -22.02 15.72
N GLU A 27 23.36 -22.39 16.68
CA GLU A 27 23.65 -22.31 18.11
C GLU A 27 24.86 -23.18 18.53
N THR A 28 25.06 -24.34 17.88
CA THR A 28 26.21 -25.22 18.13
C THR A 28 27.53 -24.57 17.72
N TYR A 29 27.57 -24.00 16.52
CA TYR A 29 28.74 -23.29 15.99
C TYR A 29 29.08 -22.08 16.85
N PHE A 30 28.07 -21.28 17.22
CA PHE A 30 28.24 -20.14 18.12
C PHE A 30 28.87 -20.55 19.46
N LYS A 31 28.37 -21.62 20.10
CA LYS A 31 28.91 -22.10 21.37
C LYS A 31 30.35 -22.61 21.25
N GLN A 32 30.66 -23.37 20.19
CA GLN A 32 32.01 -23.89 19.95
C GLN A 32 33.02 -22.75 19.74
N MET A 33 32.66 -21.75 18.94
CA MET A 33 33.52 -20.60 18.69
C MET A 33 33.68 -19.74 19.94
N ASN A 34 32.60 -19.51 20.69
CA ASN A 34 32.63 -18.70 21.91
C ASN A 34 33.47 -19.32 23.04
N GLN A 35 33.60 -20.65 23.09
CA GLN A 35 34.45 -21.34 24.07
C GLN A 35 35.95 -21.14 23.82
N LYS A 36 36.36 -20.89 22.57
CA LYS A 36 37.76 -20.71 22.16
C LYS A 36 38.07 -19.26 21.76
N ALA A 37 37.14 -18.34 21.98
CA ALA A 37 37.22 -16.98 21.50
C ALA A 37 38.17 -16.12 22.34
N ASP A 38 39.01 -15.35 21.66
CA ASP A 38 39.65 -14.19 22.26
C ASP A 38 38.65 -13.04 22.46
N LYS A 39 39.09 -11.95 23.08
CA LYS A 39 38.21 -10.83 23.44
C LYS A 39 37.55 -10.17 22.22
N GLU A 40 38.26 -10.10 21.10
CA GLU A 40 37.77 -9.54 19.84
C GLU A 40 36.71 -10.46 19.21
N THR A 41 37.01 -11.75 19.07
CA THR A 41 36.09 -12.76 18.53
C THR A 41 34.82 -12.88 19.38
N ALA A 42 34.94 -12.85 20.71
CA ALA A 42 33.79 -12.91 21.61
C ALA A 42 32.84 -11.70 21.43
N THR A 43 33.42 -10.51 21.21
CA THR A 43 32.65 -9.29 20.93
C THR A 43 31.93 -9.40 19.59
N TYR A 44 32.64 -9.83 18.54
CA TYR A 44 32.06 -10.07 17.21
C TYR A 44 30.90 -11.07 17.24
N LEU A 45 31.09 -12.21 17.93
CA LEU A 45 30.05 -13.24 18.04
C LEU A 45 28.80 -12.69 18.74
N LYS A 46 28.97 -11.90 19.80
CA LYS A 46 27.87 -11.26 20.52
C LYS A 46 27.08 -10.32 19.62
N GLU A 47 27.75 -9.50 18.80
CA GLU A 47 27.10 -8.62 17.83
C GLU A 47 26.29 -9.40 16.79
N ARG A 48 26.87 -10.47 16.23
CA ARG A 48 26.16 -11.35 15.27
C ARG A 48 24.93 -12.01 15.88
N LYS A 49 24.99 -12.39 17.16
CA LYS A 49 23.81 -12.92 17.89
C LYS A 49 22.73 -11.85 18.03
N GLN A 50 23.10 -10.63 18.42
CA GLN A 50 22.16 -9.51 18.57
C GLN A 50 21.48 -9.16 17.24
N GLU A 51 22.23 -9.14 16.13
CA GLU A 51 21.68 -8.93 14.80
C GLU A 51 20.69 -10.02 14.40
N PHE A 52 21.01 -11.28 14.68
CA PHE A 52 20.09 -12.39 14.44
C PHE A 52 18.80 -12.24 15.25
N ASP A 53 18.90 -11.93 16.54
CA ASP A 53 17.73 -11.78 17.43
C ASP A 53 16.87 -10.60 17.00
N TRP A 54 17.50 -9.49 16.58
CA TRP A 54 16.81 -8.34 16.01
C TRP A 54 16.07 -8.72 14.71
N LEU A 55 16.75 -9.39 13.78
CA LEU A 55 16.15 -9.83 12.51
C LEU A 55 14.95 -10.75 12.75
N LYS A 56 15.09 -11.72 13.66
CA LYS A 56 14.01 -12.63 14.06
C LYS A 56 12.81 -11.85 14.62
N LYS A 57 13.06 -10.90 15.52
CA LYS A 57 12.02 -10.04 16.10
C LYS A 57 11.30 -9.23 15.03
N THR A 58 12.02 -8.56 14.15
CA THR A 58 11.44 -7.73 13.08
C THR A 58 10.62 -8.57 12.10
N MET A 59 11.06 -9.79 11.78
CA MET A 59 10.30 -10.72 10.94
C MET A 59 8.97 -11.13 11.59
N MET A 60 8.98 -11.45 12.88
CA MET A 60 7.75 -11.77 13.64
C MET A 60 6.80 -10.57 13.68
N GLN A 61 7.30 -9.38 14.01
CA GLN A 61 6.52 -8.14 14.04
C GLN A 61 5.87 -7.82 12.69
N ARG A 62 6.59 -8.06 11.59
CA ARG A 62 6.02 -7.89 10.24
C ARG A 62 4.86 -8.85 10.00
N GLY A 63 5.01 -10.11 10.39
CA GLY A 63 3.95 -11.12 10.32
C GLY A 63 2.71 -10.72 11.12
N ASP A 64 2.91 -10.27 12.36
CA ASP A 64 1.83 -9.84 13.24
C ASP A 64 1.12 -8.59 12.71
N THR A 65 1.87 -7.63 12.16
CA THR A 65 1.29 -6.43 11.54
C THR A 65 0.41 -6.77 10.34
N ILE A 66 0.87 -7.65 9.45
CA ILE A 66 0.08 -8.10 8.29
C ILE A 66 -1.20 -8.81 8.76
N LEU A 67 -1.10 -9.66 9.77
CA LEU A 67 -2.27 -10.36 10.33
C LEU A 67 -3.26 -9.39 10.96
N LYS A 68 -2.81 -8.43 11.77
CA LYS A 68 -3.67 -7.40 12.37
C LYS A 68 -4.39 -6.57 11.31
N VAL A 69 -3.68 -6.12 10.28
CA VAL A 69 -4.28 -5.39 9.16
C VAL A 69 -5.36 -6.24 8.48
N ALA A 70 -5.08 -7.51 8.20
CA ALA A 70 -6.05 -8.41 7.58
C ALA A 70 -7.28 -8.67 8.46
N GLN A 71 -7.09 -8.81 9.79
CA GLN A 71 -8.19 -8.96 10.75
C GLN A 71 -9.11 -7.74 10.75
N VAL A 72 -8.54 -6.52 10.75
CA VAL A 72 -9.33 -5.29 10.67
C VAL A 72 -10.10 -5.21 9.35
N ILE A 73 -9.44 -5.50 8.22
CA ILE A 73 -10.10 -5.52 6.91
C ILE A 73 -11.28 -6.49 6.91
N VAL A 74 -11.07 -7.72 7.36
CA VAL A 74 -12.11 -8.77 7.35
C VAL A 74 -13.25 -8.44 8.32
N SER A 75 -12.95 -7.86 9.47
CA SER A 75 -13.95 -7.37 10.42
C SER A 75 -14.81 -6.25 9.82
N ARG A 76 -14.18 -5.24 9.20
CA ARG A 76 -14.88 -4.12 8.55
C ARG A 76 -15.68 -4.54 7.31
N GLN A 77 -15.22 -5.59 6.64
CA GLN A 77 -15.82 -6.13 5.41
C GLN A 77 -16.59 -7.44 5.67
N LYS A 78 -17.11 -7.65 6.87
CA LYS A 78 -17.82 -8.88 7.26
C LYS A 78 -18.86 -9.34 6.22
N GLU A 79 -19.69 -8.41 5.75
CA GLU A 79 -20.74 -8.67 4.76
C GLU A 79 -20.20 -9.16 3.42
N PHE A 80 -19.00 -8.76 3.00
CA PHE A 80 -18.36 -9.29 1.79
C PHE A 80 -18.14 -10.80 1.88
N PHE A 81 -17.90 -11.34 3.08
CA PHE A 81 -17.61 -12.76 3.30
C PHE A 81 -18.85 -13.58 3.64
N THR A 82 -19.91 -12.96 4.17
CA THR A 82 -21.11 -13.67 4.63
C THR A 82 -22.32 -13.52 3.70
N ASP A 83 -22.42 -12.41 2.95
CA ASP A 83 -23.55 -12.14 2.05
C ASP A 83 -23.27 -12.70 0.63
N VAL A 84 -24.32 -13.18 -0.04
CA VAL A 84 -24.26 -13.67 -1.42
C VAL A 84 -23.93 -12.55 -2.41
N ASN A 85 -24.43 -11.34 -2.16
CA ASN A 85 -24.18 -10.15 -2.98
C ASN A 85 -22.77 -9.57 -2.77
N ARG A 86 -22.10 -9.96 -1.67
CA ARG A 86 -20.73 -9.58 -1.31
C ARG A 86 -20.47 -8.07 -1.43
N PRO A 87 -21.25 -7.21 -0.75
CA PRO A 87 -21.03 -5.77 -0.81
C PRO A 87 -19.69 -5.40 -0.17
N ILE A 88 -19.00 -4.42 -0.77
CA ILE A 88 -17.78 -3.82 -0.19
C ILE A 88 -18.17 -2.51 0.48
N LYS A 89 -17.84 -2.37 1.76
CA LYS A 89 -18.01 -1.13 2.51
C LYS A 89 -16.85 -0.17 2.28
N PRO A 90 -17.08 1.15 2.25
CA PRO A 90 -16.01 2.11 2.19
C PRO A 90 -15.02 1.96 3.35
N LEU A 91 -13.74 1.77 3.03
CA LEU A 91 -12.66 1.61 4.00
C LEU A 91 -11.39 2.28 3.48
N THR A 92 -10.82 3.17 4.29
CA THR A 92 -9.60 3.90 3.94
C THR A 92 -8.38 3.33 4.67
N LEU A 93 -7.19 3.53 4.09
CA LEU A 93 -5.93 3.15 4.75
C LEU A 93 -5.76 3.85 6.10
N LYS A 94 -6.20 5.12 6.20
CA LYS A 94 -6.14 5.92 7.42
C LYS A 94 -6.97 5.31 8.55
N GLU A 95 -8.19 4.86 8.27
CA GLU A 95 -9.06 4.22 9.28
C GLU A 95 -8.42 2.96 9.86
N VAL A 96 -7.89 2.09 9.00
CA VAL A 96 -7.20 0.86 9.44
C VAL A 96 -5.93 1.20 10.22
N ALA A 97 -5.15 2.19 9.75
CA ALA A 97 -3.93 2.64 10.40
C ALA A 97 -4.18 3.17 11.82
N SER A 98 -5.25 3.97 11.99
CA SER A 98 -5.68 4.47 13.30
C SER A 98 -6.13 3.34 14.24
N GLU A 99 -6.83 2.33 13.72
CA GLU A 99 -7.33 1.22 14.54
C GLU A 99 -6.21 0.35 15.12
N ILE A 100 -5.11 0.15 14.38
CA ILE A 100 -3.97 -0.66 14.83
C ILE A 100 -2.79 0.18 15.34
N ASN A 101 -2.97 1.50 15.48
CA ASN A 101 -1.98 2.47 15.93
C ASN A 101 -0.65 2.42 15.14
N VAL A 102 -0.74 2.47 13.82
CA VAL A 102 0.43 2.57 12.92
C VAL A 102 0.24 3.70 11.90
N HIS A 103 1.30 4.01 11.16
CA HIS A 103 1.21 4.97 10.06
C HIS A 103 0.55 4.36 8.81
N GLU A 104 -0.14 5.18 8.02
CA GLU A 104 -0.82 4.76 6.79
C GLU A 104 0.12 4.04 5.80
N SER A 105 1.36 4.53 5.68
CA SER A 105 2.39 3.91 4.85
C SER A 105 2.75 2.48 5.30
N THR A 106 2.65 2.17 6.58
CA THR A 106 2.86 0.81 7.12
C THR A 106 1.75 -0.12 6.67
N VAL A 107 0.48 0.33 6.71
CA VAL A 107 -0.67 -0.44 6.20
C VAL A 107 -0.55 -0.66 4.70
N SER A 108 -0.26 0.40 3.92
CA SER A 108 -0.07 0.33 2.46
C SER A 108 1.00 -0.71 2.07
N ARG A 109 2.13 -0.71 2.76
CA ARG A 109 3.19 -1.72 2.56
C ARG A 109 2.78 -3.11 3.00
N ALA A 110 2.04 -3.24 4.11
CA ALA A 110 1.61 -4.52 4.65
C ALA A 110 0.63 -5.25 3.72
N VAL A 111 -0.23 -4.52 3.00
CA VAL A 111 -1.26 -5.11 2.13
C VAL A 111 -0.80 -5.43 0.71
N HIS A 112 0.27 -4.77 0.26
CA HIS A 112 0.75 -4.91 -1.11
C HIS A 112 1.23 -6.35 -1.42
N GLY A 113 0.69 -6.94 -2.48
CA GLY A 113 1.03 -8.31 -2.88
C GLY A 113 0.74 -9.33 -1.76
N LYS A 114 -0.31 -9.10 -0.97
CA LYS A 114 -0.82 -10.05 0.02
C LYS A 114 -2.26 -10.40 -0.30
N TYR A 115 -2.57 -11.68 -0.16
CA TYR A 115 -3.82 -12.26 -0.61
C TYR A 115 -4.56 -12.96 0.54
N LEU A 116 -5.88 -12.85 0.48
CA LEU A 116 -6.84 -13.60 1.26
C LEU A 116 -7.43 -14.71 0.38
N GLU A 117 -7.30 -15.94 0.85
CA GLU A 117 -8.02 -17.09 0.34
C GLU A 117 -9.34 -17.20 1.10
N THR A 118 -10.44 -17.32 0.36
CA THR A 118 -11.80 -17.52 0.86
C THR A 118 -12.38 -18.77 0.23
N THR A 119 -13.56 -19.22 0.69
CA THR A 119 -14.26 -20.38 0.11
C THR A 119 -14.69 -20.18 -1.35
N PHE A 120 -14.73 -18.93 -1.82
CA PHE A 120 -15.23 -18.56 -3.15
C PHE A 120 -14.19 -17.82 -4.01
N GLY A 121 -12.93 -17.76 -3.59
CA GLY A 121 -11.86 -17.17 -4.40
C GLY A 121 -10.70 -16.58 -3.60
N ILE A 122 -9.73 -16.04 -4.33
CA ILE A 122 -8.53 -15.40 -3.79
C ILE A 122 -8.59 -13.90 -4.11
N PHE A 123 -8.40 -13.05 -3.11
CA PHE A 123 -8.50 -11.60 -3.23
C PHE A 123 -7.26 -10.90 -2.68
N GLU A 124 -6.72 -9.91 -3.39
CA GLU A 124 -5.68 -9.05 -2.84
C GLU A 124 -6.27 -8.18 -1.73
N LEU A 125 -5.56 -8.02 -0.61
CA LEU A 125 -6.00 -7.16 0.50
C LEU A 125 -6.26 -5.72 0.07
N LYS A 126 -5.51 -5.24 -0.92
CA LYS A 126 -5.64 -3.88 -1.47
C LYS A 126 -7.05 -3.61 -2.03
N LYS A 127 -7.76 -4.63 -2.52
CA LYS A 127 -9.11 -4.52 -3.10
C LYS A 127 -10.14 -3.95 -2.12
N PHE A 128 -9.95 -4.17 -0.83
CA PHE A 128 -10.89 -3.76 0.21
C PHE A 128 -10.75 -2.30 0.64
N PHE A 129 -9.78 -1.56 0.08
CA PHE A 129 -9.65 -0.14 0.31
C PHE A 129 -10.31 0.62 -0.83
N THR A 130 -11.36 1.36 -0.50
CA THR A 130 -12.10 2.21 -1.45
C THR A 130 -12.24 3.58 -0.81
N THR A 131 -11.97 4.65 -1.56
CA THR A 131 -12.13 5.99 -0.99
C THR A 131 -13.61 6.31 -0.75
N ARG A 132 -13.94 6.89 0.42
CA ARG A 132 -15.24 7.54 0.62
C ARG A 132 -15.28 8.77 -0.26
N ILE A 133 -15.83 8.64 -1.45
CA ILE A 133 -16.39 9.81 -2.12
C ILE A 133 -17.72 10.05 -1.42
N ALA A 134 -17.74 11.03 -0.52
CA ALA A 134 -18.98 11.71 -0.20
C ALA A 134 -19.47 12.28 -1.53
N ASN A 135 -20.35 11.56 -2.23
CA ASN A 135 -21.34 12.05 -3.17
C ASN A 135 -22.21 10.88 -3.61
N ASN A 136 -23.51 11.07 -3.41
CA ASN A 136 -24.58 10.20 -3.86
C ASN A 136 -24.44 9.87 -5.36
N ASN A 137 -24.80 8.63 -5.70
CA ASN A 137 -25.07 8.15 -7.06
C ASN A 137 -23.88 8.11 -8.03
N THR A 138 -23.18 6.97 -8.09
CA THR A 138 -22.91 6.14 -9.29
C THR A 138 -21.63 5.33 -9.12
N THR A 139 -21.76 4.03 -9.30
CA THR A 139 -20.69 3.04 -9.35
C THR A 139 -19.79 3.30 -10.57
N GLY A 140 -18.61 3.91 -10.37
CA GLY A 140 -17.64 4.17 -11.43
C GLY A 140 -16.68 5.35 -11.20
N SER A 141 -16.81 6.08 -10.08
CA SER A 141 -16.23 7.40 -9.90
C SER A 141 -14.70 7.48 -9.72
N GLU A 142 -13.96 6.42 -9.36
CA GLU A 142 -12.48 6.50 -9.33
C GLU A 142 -11.88 6.47 -10.75
N ASP A 143 -12.38 5.62 -11.65
CA ASP A 143 -11.98 5.66 -13.06
C ASP A 143 -12.49 6.94 -13.73
N LEU A 144 -13.74 7.33 -13.48
CA LEU A 144 -14.29 8.59 -14.01
C LEU A 144 -13.56 9.84 -13.48
N SER A 145 -13.18 9.89 -12.20
CA SER A 145 -12.45 11.03 -11.63
C SER A 145 -11.00 11.08 -12.11
N THR A 146 -10.34 9.92 -12.22
CA THR A 146 -8.97 9.85 -12.76
C THR A 146 -8.94 10.17 -14.25
N GLU A 147 -9.89 9.66 -15.03
CA GLU A 147 -10.03 10.02 -16.45
C GLU A 147 -10.43 11.49 -16.64
N MET A 148 -11.33 12.04 -15.80
CA MET A 148 -11.66 13.47 -15.82
C MET A 148 -10.45 14.34 -15.49
N ALA A 149 -9.65 13.96 -14.48
CA ALA A 149 -8.43 14.66 -14.12
C ALA A 149 -7.37 14.60 -15.24
N LYS A 150 -7.21 13.45 -15.90
CA LYS A 150 -6.33 13.30 -17.06
C LYS A 150 -6.81 14.13 -18.25
N LYS A 151 -8.11 14.13 -18.54
CA LYS A 151 -8.70 14.92 -19.62
C LYS A 151 -8.49 16.43 -19.41
N LYS A 152 -8.80 16.94 -18.22
CA LYS A 152 -8.54 18.34 -17.86
C LYS A 152 -7.05 18.70 -17.91
N LEU A 153 -6.18 17.80 -17.44
CA LEU A 153 -4.74 17.98 -17.54
C LEU A 153 -4.28 18.09 -19.01
N GLN A 154 -4.84 17.27 -19.91
CA GLN A 154 -4.56 17.33 -21.34
C GLN A 154 -5.05 18.65 -21.95
N GLU A 155 -6.30 19.07 -21.66
CA GLU A 155 -6.87 20.34 -22.14
C GLU A 155 -6.02 21.55 -21.72
N LEU A 156 -5.56 21.60 -20.47
CA LEU A 156 -4.68 22.66 -19.98
C LEU A 156 -3.32 22.69 -20.69
N VAL A 157 -2.78 21.52 -21.07
CA VAL A 157 -1.50 21.42 -21.80
C VAL A 157 -1.69 21.73 -23.29
N ASP A 158 -2.85 21.43 -23.86
CA ASP A 158 -3.16 21.73 -25.26
C ASP A 158 -3.37 23.24 -25.47
N LEU A 159 -3.98 23.91 -24.49
CA LEU A 159 -4.18 25.37 -24.47
C LEU A 159 -2.97 26.17 -23.95
N GLU A 160 -1.87 25.50 -23.60
CA GLU A 160 -0.70 26.19 -23.06
C GLU A 160 0.04 27.00 -24.14
N ASP A 161 0.61 28.14 -23.74
CA ASP A 161 1.59 28.84 -24.56
C ASP A 161 2.87 27.99 -24.72
N LYS A 162 3.17 27.57 -25.94
CA LYS A 162 4.34 26.73 -26.25
C LYS A 162 5.68 27.47 -26.10
N ALA A 163 5.68 28.80 -26.09
CA ALA A 163 6.86 29.60 -25.75
C ALA A 163 7.13 29.59 -24.22
N LYS A 164 6.09 29.38 -23.41
CA LYS A 164 6.18 29.31 -21.94
C LYS A 164 5.26 28.22 -21.37
N PRO A 165 5.62 26.93 -21.57
CA PRO A 165 4.77 25.80 -21.17
C PRO A 165 4.55 25.76 -19.66
N LEU A 166 3.38 25.24 -19.26
CA LEU A 166 2.96 25.19 -17.87
C LEU A 166 3.80 24.18 -17.07
N SER A 167 4.33 24.61 -15.92
CA SER A 167 5.03 23.70 -15.01
C SER A 167 4.04 22.78 -14.30
N ASP A 168 4.50 21.62 -13.84
CA ASP A 168 3.65 20.69 -13.06
C ASP A 168 3.05 21.38 -11.83
N GLN A 169 3.77 22.32 -11.21
CA GLN A 169 3.24 23.10 -10.09
C GLN A 169 2.12 24.04 -10.53
N LYS A 170 2.23 24.66 -11.71
CA LYS A 170 1.18 25.53 -12.24
C LYS A 170 -0.06 24.76 -12.66
N LEU A 171 0.12 23.55 -13.20
CA LEU A 171 -0.98 22.64 -13.53
C LEU A 171 -1.75 22.20 -12.27
N VAL A 172 -1.06 21.96 -11.14
CA VAL A 172 -1.73 21.71 -9.84
C VAL A 172 -2.61 22.90 -9.44
N GLU A 173 -2.09 24.13 -9.54
CA GLU A 173 -2.85 25.32 -9.17
C GLU A 173 -4.10 25.53 -10.05
N LEU A 174 -3.97 25.28 -11.35
CA LEU A 174 -5.08 25.42 -12.31
C LEU A 174 -6.15 24.34 -12.10
N LEU A 175 -5.74 23.09 -11.94
CA LEU A 175 -6.67 21.99 -11.64
C LEU A 175 -7.41 22.21 -10.30
N LYS A 176 -6.74 22.79 -9.30
CA LYS A 176 -7.38 23.16 -8.03
C LYS A 176 -8.49 24.20 -8.22
N LYS A 177 -8.36 25.12 -9.18
CA LYS A 177 -9.42 26.10 -9.50
C LYS A 177 -10.65 25.45 -10.15
N GLU A 178 -10.46 24.29 -10.76
CA GLU A 178 -11.54 23.50 -11.36
C GLU A 178 -11.99 22.33 -10.47
N GLU A 179 -11.82 22.48 -9.15
CA GLU A 179 -12.20 21.52 -8.10
C GLU A 179 -11.47 20.17 -8.16
N VAL A 180 -10.38 20.07 -8.93
CA VAL A 180 -9.53 18.87 -8.99
C VAL A 180 -8.29 19.05 -8.11
N VAL A 181 -8.35 18.50 -6.91
CA VAL A 181 -7.24 18.60 -5.93
C VAL A 181 -6.30 17.40 -6.07
N ILE A 182 -5.19 17.58 -6.77
CA ILE A 182 -4.15 16.55 -6.94
C ILE A 182 -2.75 17.06 -6.63
N SER A 183 -1.86 16.17 -6.21
CA SER A 183 -0.47 16.53 -5.89
C SER A 183 0.37 16.76 -7.15
N ARG A 184 1.47 17.51 -7.02
CA ARG A 184 2.46 17.67 -8.11
C ARG A 184 3.00 16.34 -8.62
N ARG A 185 3.19 15.35 -7.73
CA ARG A 185 3.62 13.99 -8.11
C ARG A 185 2.54 13.27 -8.92
N THR A 186 1.26 13.48 -8.59
CA THR A 186 0.12 12.92 -9.32
C THR A 186 0.02 13.53 -10.72
N VAL A 187 0.22 14.84 -10.85
CA VAL A 187 0.31 15.53 -12.16
C VAL A 187 1.43 14.93 -13.01
N ALA A 188 2.63 14.79 -12.45
CA ALA A 188 3.76 14.19 -13.17
C ALA A 188 3.45 12.75 -13.63
N LYS A 189 2.86 11.93 -12.76
CA LYS A 189 2.43 10.57 -13.10
C LYS A 189 1.40 10.54 -14.22
N TYR A 190 0.37 11.40 -14.18
CA TYR A 190 -0.66 11.45 -15.22
C TYR A 190 -0.12 11.98 -16.54
N ARG A 191 0.76 12.98 -16.48
CA ARG A 191 1.48 13.51 -17.62
C ARG A 191 2.27 12.41 -18.34
N ASP A 192 2.99 11.58 -17.59
CA ASP A 192 3.75 10.45 -18.13
C ASP A 192 2.83 9.38 -18.74
N LEU A 193 1.68 9.08 -18.13
CA LEU A 193 0.68 8.16 -18.68
C LEU A 193 0.03 8.67 -19.99
N LEU A 194 -0.11 9.99 -20.14
CA LEU A 194 -0.63 10.65 -21.33
C LEU A 194 0.44 10.88 -22.42
N GLY A 195 1.70 10.50 -22.17
CA GLY A 195 2.80 10.73 -23.11
C GLY A 195 3.20 12.21 -23.27
N ILE A 196 2.72 13.09 -22.39
CA ILE A 196 3.06 14.51 -22.40
C ILE A 196 4.48 14.64 -21.82
N PRO A 197 5.45 15.27 -22.49
CA PRO A 197 6.80 15.43 -21.94
C PRO A 197 6.85 16.56 -20.90
N SER A 198 7.93 16.66 -20.11
CA SER A 198 8.07 17.72 -19.09
C SER A 198 8.01 19.13 -19.69
N SER A 199 7.68 20.14 -18.89
CA SER A 199 7.56 21.53 -19.36
C SER A 199 8.80 22.01 -20.12
N SER A 200 10.01 21.66 -19.66
CA SER A 200 11.27 22.00 -20.35
C SER A 200 11.38 21.41 -21.75
N LYS A 201 10.80 20.23 -21.99
CA LYS A 201 10.81 19.53 -23.29
C LYS A 201 9.65 19.97 -24.20
N ARG A 202 8.62 20.62 -23.67
CA ARG A 202 7.49 21.16 -24.45
C ARG A 202 7.74 22.56 -24.99
N LYS A 203 8.76 23.25 -24.47
CA LYS A 203 9.10 24.60 -24.88
C LYS A 203 9.59 24.61 -26.32
N ARG A 204 8.91 25.35 -27.19
CA ARG A 204 9.33 25.60 -28.58
C ARG A 204 9.93 26.98 -28.68
N TYR A 205 10.98 27.09 -29.48
CA TYR A 205 11.67 28.34 -29.79
C TYR A 205 11.45 28.70 -31.26
N ASP A 206 10.22 28.54 -31.75
CA ASP A 206 9.88 28.96 -33.11
C ASP A 206 9.28 30.37 -33.03
N LYS A 207 9.85 31.29 -33.82
CA LYS A 207 9.41 32.68 -33.99
C LYS A 207 8.15 32.77 -34.83
#